data_AF-A0A1H2XVL1-F1
#
_entry.id   AF-A0A1H2XVL1-F1
#
_cell.length_a   1.000
_cell.length_b   1.000
_cell.length_c   1.000
_cell.angle_alpha   90.00
_cell.angle_beta   90.00
_cell.angle_gamma   90.00
#
_symmetry.space_group_name_H-M   'P 1'
#
loop_
_entity.id
_entity.type
_entity.pdbx_description
1 polymer ?
#
loop_
_entity_poly.entity_id
_entity_poly.type
_entity_poly.pdbx_seq_one_letter_code
_entity_poly.pdbx_strand_id
1 'polypeptide(L)'
;MNRLLLLTLLLVACKQKPIEQLPTTAEKEAVVQDTIAVSDIHRTDSLWSSFWEYKRPYVEGYIINQDYVIYQEKDTRKIIKPDMASFAILNVSGLAADIILIFAKDKNGIYYQGDFIKIDTTGFRVVGVISHHDKPSDYWEEPIWRTYKKAFRGTKPIAISDPATFESVTTCYFKDKNYLYYYDQKVEGADVATLQKELADEEFVSDKNNTYYRGKPFIYKGERVQQVSNNIYKTTTHVLRYNGGDDDKEKEKDYFVELPDYFDIPTLKGLNDLYLIDKNHLYYDENTYPLRDKDLRVPIPKENLSKIKLFEVLVTDGNKLYEGREPISGYDAVTFGIVPGHYYYQYDKNGIYNWRKKLPFHYTNRPEYGKNFFYMDNQDLFVYEDQAYYKAYDDSLYVSHLTPQQLSLLKEGNTPLRELFPSQDDKQKNKEIDTTGFEQLSYPFWRHQGQIYHLIYKEWYDSDQHDWRSEHRYVVVKGYDNASLKAVFNGFLADKNYWYYDTTRLFQNKDVELLAIYEGYEKGWGMDPAPSPNFYLFKNAQGYWLAELSGEGAMCPLTNEQASKLLNQ
;
A
#
# COMPACT_ATOMS: atom_id res chain seq x y z
N MET A 1 -57.52 -42.62 18.67
CA MET A 1 -58.38 -42.28 19.83
C MET A 1 -57.65 -41.19 20.61
N ASN A 2 -58.16 -39.99 20.88
CA ASN A 2 -59.52 -39.45 20.86
C ASN A 2 -59.49 -37.90 20.75
N ARG A 3 -60.40 -37.36 19.92
CA ARG A 3 -61.38 -36.25 20.17
C ARG A 3 -60.84 -34.93 20.75
N LEU A 4 -60.87 -33.75 20.11
CA LEU A 4 -61.91 -33.02 19.32
C LEU A 4 -63.08 -32.47 20.17
N LEU A 5 -63.43 -31.19 19.91
CA LEU A 5 -64.49 -30.27 20.42
C LEU A 5 -63.95 -29.15 21.35
N LEU A 6 -64.28 -27.85 21.26
CA LEU A 6 -65.26 -27.02 20.53
C LEU A 6 -64.83 -25.53 20.79
N LEU A 7 -64.64 -24.58 19.86
CA LEU A 7 -65.54 -23.79 18.99
C LEU A 7 -66.63 -22.93 19.69
N THR A 8 -66.45 -21.60 19.70
CA THR A 8 -67.44 -20.50 19.37
C THR A 8 -66.78 -19.10 19.55
N LEU A 9 -66.53 -18.30 18.50
CA LEU A 9 -67.39 -17.34 17.75
C LEU A 9 -67.69 -16.02 18.53
N LEU A 10 -67.11 -14.87 18.11
CA LEU A 10 -67.69 -13.78 17.25
C LEU A 10 -68.69 -12.89 18.05
N LEU A 11 -68.70 -11.54 18.06
CA LEU A 11 -68.73 -10.58 16.94
C LEU A 11 -68.96 -9.13 17.48
N VAL A 12 -68.42 -8.12 16.77
CA VAL A 12 -69.02 -6.78 16.42
C VAL A 12 -68.59 -5.53 17.21
N ALA A 13 -68.33 -4.34 16.64
CA ALA A 13 -68.03 -3.83 15.29
C ALA A 13 -67.81 -2.29 15.34
N CYS A 14 -67.43 -1.71 14.18
CA CYS A 14 -67.45 -0.31 13.69
C CYS A 14 -66.06 0.37 13.58
N LYS A 15 -65.48 0.50 12.36
CA LYS A 15 -65.64 1.57 11.31
C LYS A 15 -65.15 2.95 11.82
N GLN A 16 -64.29 3.76 11.16
CA GLN A 16 -63.91 3.97 9.75
C GLN A 16 -62.68 4.93 9.60
N LYS A 17 -61.71 4.59 8.71
CA LYS A 17 -60.86 5.39 7.75
C LYS A 17 -60.03 6.66 8.17
N PRO A 18 -58.96 7.08 7.43
CA PRO A 18 -58.76 6.92 5.97
C PRO A 18 -57.39 6.45 5.43
N ILE A 19 -57.46 6.24 4.12
CA ILE A 19 -56.50 5.96 3.06
C ILE A 19 -55.18 6.74 3.19
N GLU A 20 -54.06 6.04 2.99
CA GLU A 20 -52.92 6.56 2.24
C GLU A 20 -52.44 5.45 1.30
N GLN A 21 -52.48 5.75 0.00
CA GLN A 21 -51.94 4.89 -1.05
C GLN A 21 -50.42 4.85 -0.91
N LEU A 22 -49.87 3.70 -0.56
CA LEU A 22 -48.46 3.44 -0.80
C LEU A 22 -48.28 3.09 -2.28
N PRO A 23 -47.25 3.64 -2.94
CA PRO A 23 -47.10 3.59 -4.37
C PRO A 23 -46.89 2.14 -4.81
N THR A 24 -47.74 1.70 -5.74
CA THR A 24 -47.43 0.69 -6.74
C THR A 24 -46.08 1.03 -7.37
N THR A 25 -45.00 0.48 -6.81
CA THR A 25 -43.79 0.25 -7.57
C THR A 25 -44.11 -0.99 -8.39
N ALA A 26 -44.67 -0.74 -9.57
CA ALA A 26 -44.68 -1.69 -10.65
C ALA A 26 -43.32 -2.38 -10.68
N GLU A 27 -43.36 -3.70 -10.76
CA GLU A 27 -42.26 -4.53 -11.24
C GLU A 27 -41.63 -3.79 -12.42
N LYS A 28 -40.49 -3.12 -12.18
CA LYS A 28 -39.62 -2.72 -13.27
C LYS A 28 -39.05 -4.04 -13.76
N GLU A 29 -39.71 -4.57 -14.77
CA GLU A 29 -39.23 -5.58 -15.68
C GLU A 29 -37.70 -5.57 -15.66
N ALA A 30 -37.13 -6.66 -15.15
CA ALA A 30 -35.72 -6.95 -15.39
C ALA A 30 -35.54 -6.79 -16.90
N VAL A 31 -34.79 -5.76 -17.31
CA VAL A 31 -34.53 -5.51 -18.71
C VAL A 31 -33.76 -6.72 -19.22
N VAL A 32 -34.49 -7.64 -19.84
CA VAL A 32 -33.94 -8.83 -20.48
C VAL A 32 -33.27 -8.32 -21.74
N GLN A 33 -31.96 -8.14 -21.67
CA GLN A 33 -31.13 -7.92 -22.84
C GLN A 33 -30.71 -9.32 -23.31
N ASP A 34 -31.11 -9.74 -24.52
CA ASP A 34 -30.60 -10.96 -25.15
C ASP A 34 -29.11 -10.74 -25.44
N THR A 35 -28.24 -11.22 -24.55
CA THR A 35 -26.96 -10.54 -24.28
C THR A 35 -25.73 -11.21 -24.87
N ILE A 36 -25.80 -12.43 -25.39
CA ILE A 36 -24.60 -13.02 -26.01
C ILE A 36 -24.55 -12.62 -27.47
N ALA A 37 -23.69 -11.66 -27.77
CA ALA A 37 -23.22 -11.44 -29.12
C ALA A 37 -22.44 -12.69 -29.57
N VAL A 38 -22.88 -13.32 -30.66
CA VAL A 38 -22.06 -14.28 -31.37
C VAL A 38 -21.05 -13.45 -32.13
N SER A 39 -19.77 -13.50 -31.76
CA SER A 39 -18.73 -12.79 -32.51
C SER A 39 -18.78 -13.21 -33.97
N ASP A 40 -18.73 -12.23 -34.87
CA ASP A 40 -18.65 -12.42 -36.31
C ASP A 40 -17.28 -13.07 -36.63
N ILE A 41 -17.22 -14.41 -36.56
CA ILE A 41 -16.04 -15.28 -36.53
C ILE A 41 -15.17 -15.23 -37.82
N HIS A 42 -15.41 -14.26 -38.71
CA HIS A 42 -14.85 -14.22 -40.05
C HIS A 42 -14.19 -12.90 -40.49
N ARG A 43 -13.83 -11.97 -39.58
CA ARG A 43 -12.94 -10.84 -39.93
C ARG A 43 -11.50 -11.34 -40.10
N THR A 44 -11.22 -11.95 -41.24
CA THR A 44 -10.15 -12.96 -41.39
C THR A 44 -8.79 -12.43 -41.86
N ASP A 45 -8.71 -11.28 -42.52
CA ASP A 45 -7.44 -10.82 -43.11
C ASP A 45 -6.76 -9.64 -42.39
N SER A 46 -7.52 -8.79 -41.68
CA SER A 46 -6.95 -7.58 -41.07
C SER A 46 -6.22 -7.84 -39.75
N LEU A 47 -6.67 -8.79 -38.93
CA LEU A 47 -6.09 -9.07 -37.61
C LEU A 47 -4.70 -9.72 -37.70
N TRP A 48 -4.54 -10.68 -38.61
CA TRP A 48 -3.24 -11.30 -38.86
C TRP A 48 -2.23 -10.30 -39.43
N SER A 49 -2.68 -9.48 -40.40
CA SER A 49 -1.85 -8.44 -41.01
C SER A 49 -1.44 -7.37 -39.99
N SER A 50 -2.36 -6.93 -39.13
CA SER A 50 -2.09 -5.94 -38.07
C SER A 50 -1.22 -6.50 -36.94
N PHE A 51 -1.24 -7.80 -36.68
CA PHE A 51 -0.33 -8.40 -35.71
C PHE A 51 1.10 -8.47 -36.27
N TRP A 52 1.25 -8.94 -37.50
CA TRP A 52 2.56 -9.20 -38.12
C TRP A 52 3.40 -7.95 -38.34
N GLU A 53 2.78 -6.80 -38.58
CA GLU A 53 3.47 -5.53 -38.83
C GLU A 53 4.28 -5.04 -37.61
N TYR A 54 3.85 -5.35 -36.38
CA TYR A 54 4.37 -4.70 -35.17
C TYR A 54 5.24 -5.57 -34.26
N LYS A 55 5.45 -6.87 -34.57
CA LYS A 55 6.30 -7.81 -33.79
C LYS A 55 6.16 -7.62 -32.26
N ARG A 56 4.96 -7.87 -31.76
CA ARG A 56 4.55 -7.57 -30.39
C ARG A 56 5.26 -8.50 -29.38
N PRO A 57 5.75 -7.98 -28.25
CA PRO A 57 6.31 -8.80 -27.18
C PRO A 57 5.22 -9.61 -26.46
N TYR A 58 5.62 -10.65 -25.74
CA TYR A 58 4.80 -11.38 -24.79
C TYR A 58 4.52 -10.54 -23.54
N VAL A 59 3.28 -10.62 -23.06
CA VAL A 59 2.91 -10.15 -21.72
C VAL A 59 3.67 -10.99 -20.70
N GLU A 60 4.39 -10.35 -19.78
CA GLU A 60 5.15 -11.07 -18.75
C GLU A 60 4.23 -11.88 -17.82
N GLY A 61 4.51 -13.18 -17.64
CA GLY A 61 3.69 -14.01 -16.75
C GLY A 61 3.77 -15.53 -16.95
N TYR A 62 3.03 -16.24 -16.11
CA TYR A 62 2.79 -17.67 -16.24
C TYR A 62 1.39 -17.95 -16.83
N ILE A 63 1.33 -18.75 -17.89
CA ILE A 63 0.09 -19.32 -18.46
C ILE A 63 -0.03 -20.77 -17.97
N ILE A 64 -1.13 -21.08 -17.28
CA ILE A 64 -1.38 -22.40 -16.71
C ILE A 64 -2.30 -23.18 -17.65
N ASN A 65 -1.77 -24.22 -18.28
CA ASN A 65 -2.55 -25.22 -19.03
C ASN A 65 -2.78 -26.46 -18.15
N GLN A 66 -3.55 -27.44 -18.65
CA GLN A 66 -3.92 -28.62 -17.87
C GLN A 66 -2.71 -29.44 -17.37
N ASP A 67 -1.72 -29.68 -18.25
CA ASP A 67 -0.61 -30.60 -17.98
C ASP A 67 0.77 -29.93 -17.96
N TYR A 68 0.83 -28.62 -18.21
CA TYR A 68 2.07 -27.84 -18.25
C TYR A 68 1.79 -26.36 -18.02
N VAL A 69 2.86 -25.62 -17.75
CA VAL A 69 2.82 -24.17 -17.58
C VAL A 69 3.79 -23.54 -18.58
N ILE A 70 3.47 -22.34 -19.06
CA ILE A 70 4.35 -21.54 -19.90
C ILE A 70 4.75 -20.32 -19.09
N TYR A 71 6.04 -20.06 -18.92
CA TYR A 71 6.52 -18.72 -18.57
C TYR A 71 6.81 -17.95 -19.87
N GLN A 72 6.41 -16.70 -19.95
CA GLN A 72 6.72 -15.82 -21.07
C GLN A 72 7.05 -14.40 -20.58
N GLU A 73 7.96 -13.73 -21.28
CA GLU A 73 8.39 -12.35 -21.03
C GLU A 73 9.07 -11.80 -22.31
N LYS A 74 8.66 -10.62 -22.80
CA LYS A 74 9.26 -9.98 -23.98
C LYS A 74 9.31 -10.95 -25.17
N ASP A 75 10.49 -11.42 -25.58
CA ASP A 75 10.65 -12.38 -26.68
C ASP A 75 10.92 -13.82 -26.19
N THR A 76 10.91 -14.04 -24.87
CA THR A 76 11.23 -15.32 -24.23
C THR A 76 9.96 -16.09 -23.89
N ARG A 77 9.96 -17.40 -24.19
CA ARG A 77 8.90 -18.33 -23.82
C ARG A 77 9.49 -19.68 -23.40
N LYS A 78 9.16 -20.14 -22.19
CA LYS A 78 9.64 -21.39 -21.59
C LYS A 78 8.45 -22.28 -21.22
N ILE A 79 8.37 -23.48 -21.81
CA ILE A 79 7.42 -24.50 -21.37
C ILE A 79 8.04 -25.26 -20.21
N ILE A 80 7.35 -25.27 -19.07
CA ILE A 80 7.74 -26.00 -17.86
C ILE A 80 6.69 -27.06 -17.51
N LYS A 81 7.13 -28.16 -16.91
CA LYS A 81 6.26 -29.26 -16.45
C LYS A 81 6.37 -29.42 -14.93
N PRO A 82 5.73 -28.52 -14.17
CA PRO A 82 5.75 -28.60 -12.71
C PRO A 82 4.87 -29.75 -12.21
N ASP A 83 4.94 -30.01 -10.91
CA ASP A 83 3.89 -30.79 -10.26
C ASP A 83 2.59 -29.97 -10.22
N MET A 84 1.73 -30.15 -11.23
CA MET A 84 0.50 -29.35 -11.42
C MET A 84 -0.41 -29.34 -10.19
N ALA A 85 -0.45 -30.42 -9.41
CA ALA A 85 -1.27 -30.53 -8.21
C ALA A 85 -0.82 -29.60 -7.07
N SER A 86 0.46 -29.23 -7.02
CA SER A 86 1.03 -28.32 -6.02
C SER A 86 1.53 -27.00 -6.60
N PHE A 87 1.38 -26.80 -7.91
CA PHE A 87 1.84 -25.60 -8.59
C PHE A 87 1.04 -24.37 -8.15
N ALA A 88 1.74 -23.30 -7.79
CA ALA A 88 1.13 -22.03 -7.42
C ALA A 88 2.02 -20.86 -7.87
N ILE A 89 1.40 -19.83 -8.44
CA ILE A 89 2.06 -18.55 -8.73
C ILE A 89 2.18 -17.76 -7.42
N LEU A 90 3.35 -17.17 -7.22
CA LEU A 90 3.71 -16.31 -6.10
C LEU A 90 4.00 -14.93 -6.68
N ASN A 91 2.97 -14.14 -6.96
CA ASN A 91 3.16 -12.77 -7.42
C ASN A 91 3.75 -11.95 -6.27
N VAL A 92 4.90 -11.32 -6.50
CA VAL A 92 5.54 -10.43 -5.54
C VAL A 92 5.71 -9.07 -6.22
N SER A 93 5.14 -8.03 -5.63
CA SER A 93 5.34 -6.66 -6.10
C SER A 93 6.81 -6.27 -5.91
N GLY A 94 7.42 -5.68 -6.96
CA GLY A 94 8.73 -5.03 -6.89
C GLY A 94 8.68 -3.71 -6.11
N LEU A 95 9.81 -3.00 -6.05
CA LEU A 95 9.86 -1.67 -5.44
C LEU A 95 9.32 -0.59 -6.38
N ALA A 96 9.51 -0.77 -7.70
CA ALA A 96 8.87 0.04 -8.71
C ALA A 96 7.40 -0.38 -8.94
N ALA A 97 6.48 0.59 -9.05
CA ALA A 97 5.05 0.36 -9.22
C ALA A 97 4.69 -0.52 -10.44
N ASP A 98 5.57 -0.55 -11.45
CA ASP A 98 5.36 -1.24 -12.71
C ASP A 98 6.14 -2.57 -12.84
N ILE A 99 6.94 -2.94 -11.83
CA ILE A 99 7.70 -4.21 -11.85
C ILE A 99 7.01 -5.26 -10.97
N ILE A 100 6.63 -6.38 -11.58
CA ILE A 100 6.10 -7.54 -10.88
C ILE A 100 7.16 -8.64 -10.93
N LEU A 101 7.72 -9.00 -9.77
CA LEU A 101 8.63 -10.14 -9.65
C LEU A 101 7.80 -11.43 -9.62
N ILE A 102 7.84 -12.18 -10.72
CA ILE A 102 6.97 -13.34 -10.90
C ILE A 102 7.69 -14.63 -10.47
N PHE A 103 7.38 -15.07 -9.26
CA PHE A 103 7.74 -16.39 -8.76
C PHE A 103 6.60 -17.39 -8.98
N ALA A 104 6.95 -18.66 -9.05
CA ALA A 104 6.01 -19.75 -8.83
C ALA A 104 6.68 -20.84 -8.01
N LYS A 105 5.91 -21.79 -7.50
CA LYS A 105 6.44 -22.95 -6.76
C LYS A 105 5.63 -24.19 -7.07
N ASP A 106 6.25 -25.33 -6.82
CA ASP A 106 5.54 -26.60 -6.60
C ASP A 106 6.16 -27.32 -5.39
N LYS A 107 5.77 -28.58 -5.13
CA LYS A 107 6.33 -29.37 -4.02
C LYS A 107 7.82 -29.69 -4.16
N ASN A 108 8.40 -29.54 -5.36
CA ASN A 108 9.77 -29.93 -5.68
C ASN A 108 10.74 -28.72 -5.73
N GLY A 109 10.22 -27.50 -5.87
CA GLY A 109 11.08 -26.32 -5.94
C GLY A 109 10.35 -25.01 -6.26
N ILE A 110 11.17 -23.99 -6.50
CA ILE A 110 10.76 -22.63 -6.86
C ILE A 110 11.09 -22.39 -8.33
N TYR A 111 10.23 -21.64 -9.01
CA TYR A 111 10.43 -21.15 -10.37
C TYR A 111 10.56 -19.63 -10.32
N TYR A 112 11.66 -19.10 -10.84
CA TYR A 112 11.87 -17.66 -11.01
C TYR A 112 12.07 -17.39 -12.49
N GLN A 113 11.18 -16.60 -13.10
CA GLN A 113 11.18 -16.34 -14.55
C GLN A 113 11.29 -17.63 -15.41
N GLY A 114 10.54 -18.66 -15.00
CA GLY A 114 10.52 -19.97 -15.63
C GLY A 114 11.72 -20.89 -15.32
N ASP A 115 12.77 -20.40 -14.66
CA ASP A 115 13.93 -21.22 -14.28
C ASP A 115 13.66 -21.98 -12.99
N PHE A 116 13.80 -23.32 -13.06
CA PHE A 116 13.52 -24.21 -11.94
C PHE A 116 14.72 -24.35 -10.98
N ILE A 117 14.46 -24.07 -9.71
CA ILE A 117 15.41 -24.19 -8.61
C ILE A 117 14.90 -25.27 -7.66
N LYS A 118 15.56 -26.44 -7.70
CA LYS A 118 15.23 -27.57 -6.84
C LYS A 118 15.59 -27.27 -5.38
N ILE A 119 14.58 -27.02 -4.55
CA ILE A 119 14.74 -26.66 -3.14
C ILE A 119 13.48 -26.99 -2.35
N ASP A 120 13.62 -27.22 -1.05
CA ASP A 120 12.50 -27.23 -0.12
C ASP A 120 11.86 -25.83 -0.05
N THR A 121 10.58 -25.73 -0.40
CA THR A 121 9.85 -24.47 -0.54
C THR A 121 9.30 -23.91 0.78
N THR A 122 9.48 -24.64 1.88
CA THR A 122 9.02 -24.21 3.21
C THR A 122 9.73 -22.92 3.65
N GLY A 123 8.93 -21.95 4.11
CA GLY A 123 9.46 -20.65 4.53
C GLY A 123 9.93 -19.76 3.38
N PHE A 124 9.46 -20.01 2.14
CA PHE A 124 9.71 -19.13 1.01
C PHE A 124 9.30 -17.68 1.33
N ARG A 125 10.21 -16.73 1.13
CA ARG A 125 9.98 -15.29 1.28
C ARG A 125 10.96 -14.50 0.43
N VAL A 126 10.47 -13.52 -0.32
CA VAL A 126 11.30 -12.43 -0.88
C VAL A 126 11.60 -11.46 0.25
N VAL A 127 12.88 -11.21 0.52
CA VAL A 127 13.35 -10.38 1.64
C VAL A 127 13.71 -8.97 1.22
N GLY A 128 14.04 -8.76 -0.05
CA GLY A 128 14.32 -7.45 -0.63
C GLY A 128 14.67 -7.58 -2.10
N VAL A 129 14.98 -6.45 -2.72
CA VAL A 129 15.24 -6.33 -4.15
C VAL A 129 16.43 -5.41 -4.35
N ILE A 130 17.34 -5.79 -5.25
CA ILE A 130 18.47 -4.97 -5.67
C ILE A 130 18.11 -4.34 -7.02
N SER A 131 18.07 -3.01 -7.05
CA SER A 131 17.92 -2.24 -8.28
C SER A 131 19.25 -2.11 -9.01
N HIS A 132 19.28 -2.41 -10.29
CA HIS A 132 20.45 -2.21 -11.16
C HIS A 132 20.18 -1.05 -12.11
N HIS A 133 21.03 -0.02 -12.08
CA HIS A 133 20.91 1.20 -12.88
C HIS A 133 22.11 1.42 -13.81
N ASP A 134 22.64 0.35 -14.40
CA ASP A 134 23.86 0.44 -15.24
C ASP A 134 23.69 1.44 -16.41
N LYS A 135 22.47 1.59 -16.96
CA LYS A 135 22.03 2.64 -17.89
C LYS A 135 20.54 2.95 -17.70
N PRO A 136 20.05 4.16 -18.07
CA PRO A 136 18.63 4.54 -17.95
C PRO A 136 17.63 3.59 -18.65
N SER A 137 18.06 2.87 -19.69
CA SER A 137 17.24 1.89 -20.42
C SER A 137 17.32 0.46 -19.88
N ASP A 138 18.26 0.19 -18.97
CA ASP A 138 18.64 -1.17 -18.55
C ASP A 138 18.27 -1.40 -17.08
N TYR A 139 17.27 -0.69 -16.58
CA TYR A 139 16.76 -0.88 -15.23
C TYR A 139 16.17 -2.27 -15.07
N TRP A 140 16.67 -3.02 -14.09
CA TRP A 140 16.08 -4.30 -13.70
C TRP A 140 16.25 -4.55 -12.20
N GLU A 141 15.32 -5.32 -11.66
CA GLU A 141 15.26 -5.66 -10.25
C GLU A 141 15.70 -7.11 -10.03
N GLU A 142 16.67 -7.32 -9.15
CA GLU A 142 17.16 -8.64 -8.77
C GLU A 142 16.62 -9.01 -7.37
N PRO A 143 15.77 -10.05 -7.25
CA PRO A 143 15.21 -10.42 -5.96
C PRO A 143 16.25 -11.09 -5.07
N ILE A 144 16.27 -10.70 -3.79
CA ILE A 144 16.86 -11.50 -2.73
C ILE A 144 15.74 -12.23 -2.01
N TRP A 145 15.83 -13.55 -1.94
CA TRP A 145 14.79 -14.38 -1.36
C TRP A 145 15.38 -15.58 -0.62
N ARG A 146 14.56 -16.23 0.17
CA ARG A 146 14.98 -17.35 1.02
C ARG A 146 13.92 -18.41 1.17
N THR A 147 14.34 -19.56 1.68
CA THR A 147 13.50 -20.56 2.35
C THR A 147 14.00 -20.71 3.80
N TYR A 148 13.45 -21.64 4.59
CA TYR A 148 14.03 -21.92 5.91
C TYR A 148 15.46 -22.47 5.86
N LYS A 149 15.90 -22.97 4.69
CA LYS A 149 17.18 -23.69 4.55
C LYS A 149 18.26 -22.95 3.77
N LYS A 150 17.89 -22.11 2.79
CA LYS A 150 18.85 -21.41 1.91
C LYS A 150 18.34 -20.02 1.55
N ALA A 151 19.26 -19.14 1.19
CA ALA A 151 18.97 -17.84 0.60
C ALA A 151 19.58 -17.73 -0.80
N PHE A 152 19.01 -16.87 -1.62
CA PHE A 152 19.36 -16.68 -3.02
C PHE A 152 19.30 -15.20 -3.39
N ARG A 153 20.17 -14.83 -4.33
CA ARG A 153 20.14 -13.57 -5.08
C ARG A 153 19.88 -13.92 -6.54
N GLY A 154 18.72 -13.53 -7.07
CA GLY A 154 18.19 -14.04 -8.33
C GLY A 154 18.10 -15.58 -8.29
N THR A 155 18.84 -16.25 -9.17
CA THR A 155 18.95 -17.72 -9.21
C THR A 155 20.18 -18.26 -8.45
N LYS A 156 21.08 -17.39 -7.99
CA LYS A 156 22.36 -17.77 -7.37
C LYS A 156 22.20 -17.97 -5.86
N PRO A 157 22.66 -19.11 -5.30
CA PRO A 157 22.64 -19.30 -3.85
C PRO A 157 23.66 -18.37 -3.18
N ILE A 158 23.25 -17.78 -2.05
CA ILE A 158 24.12 -16.92 -1.22
C ILE A 158 24.33 -17.56 0.15
N ALA A 159 25.52 -17.34 0.72
CA ALA A 159 25.94 -17.95 1.97
C ALA A 159 25.46 -17.13 3.18
N ILE A 160 24.21 -17.34 3.57
CA ILE A 160 23.62 -16.75 4.79
C ILE A 160 23.68 -17.78 5.93
N SER A 161 24.17 -17.35 7.09
CA SER A 161 24.38 -18.23 8.25
C SER A 161 23.07 -18.80 8.80
N ASP A 162 22.01 -18.00 8.88
CA ASP A 162 20.69 -18.44 9.29
C ASP A 162 19.62 -17.93 8.32
N PRO A 163 19.34 -18.68 7.24
CA PRO A 163 18.33 -18.28 6.27
C PRO A 163 16.94 -18.11 6.88
N ALA A 164 16.54 -18.90 7.89
CA ALA A 164 15.20 -18.81 8.46
C ALA A 164 14.89 -17.46 9.13
N THR A 165 15.93 -16.75 9.59
CA THR A 165 15.83 -15.41 10.22
C THR A 165 16.29 -14.28 9.31
N PHE A 166 16.64 -14.58 8.06
CA PHE A 166 17.14 -13.58 7.11
C PHE A 166 16.03 -12.60 6.70
N GLU A 167 16.32 -11.30 6.83
CA GLU A 167 15.42 -10.17 6.58
C GLU A 167 16.19 -8.94 6.07
N SER A 168 15.46 -8.02 5.42
CA SER A 168 16.00 -6.71 5.03
C SER A 168 16.11 -5.78 6.25
N VAL A 169 17.17 -4.98 6.25
CA VAL A 169 17.32 -3.78 7.09
C VAL A 169 17.05 -2.55 6.24
N THR A 170 17.67 -2.47 5.07
CA THR A 170 17.42 -1.47 4.02
C THR A 170 17.40 -2.15 2.64
N THR A 171 17.34 -1.40 1.55
CA THR A 171 17.46 -1.95 0.17
C THR A 171 18.80 -2.65 -0.05
N CYS A 172 19.86 -2.19 0.62
CA CYS A 172 21.22 -2.70 0.46
C CYS A 172 21.72 -3.52 1.66
N TYR A 173 21.20 -3.29 2.88
CA TYR A 173 21.58 -4.04 4.06
C TYR A 173 20.55 -5.10 4.44
N PHE A 174 21.05 -6.29 4.80
CA PHE A 174 20.26 -7.43 5.24
C PHE A 174 20.86 -8.00 6.51
N LYS A 175 20.08 -8.72 7.30
CA LYS A 175 20.59 -9.41 8.48
C LYS A 175 19.95 -10.77 8.67
N ASP A 176 20.67 -11.66 9.31
CA ASP A 176 20.09 -12.79 10.02
C ASP A 176 20.24 -12.58 11.54
N LYS A 177 19.92 -13.57 12.35
CA LYS A 177 20.05 -13.46 13.81
C LYS A 177 21.49 -13.30 14.32
N ASN A 178 22.49 -13.65 13.50
CA ASN A 178 23.91 -13.70 13.87
C ASN A 178 24.75 -12.60 13.20
N TYR A 179 24.46 -12.28 11.94
CA TYR A 179 25.31 -11.41 11.11
C TYR A 179 24.51 -10.37 10.33
N LEU A 180 25.18 -9.24 10.07
CA LEU A 180 24.78 -8.21 9.13
C LEU A 180 25.46 -8.48 7.78
N TYR A 181 24.77 -8.18 6.70
CA TYR A 181 25.23 -8.32 5.33
C TYR A 181 24.97 -7.04 4.55
N TYR A 182 25.92 -6.64 3.71
CA TYR A 182 25.73 -5.65 2.66
C TYR A 182 25.58 -6.42 1.34
N TYR A 183 24.38 -6.41 0.80
CA TYR A 183 23.89 -7.38 -0.18
C TYR A 183 24.12 -8.83 0.31
N ASP A 184 25.06 -9.55 -0.30
CA ASP A 184 25.43 -10.93 0.03
C ASP A 184 26.79 -11.04 0.75
N GLN A 185 27.41 -9.91 1.10
CA GLN A 185 28.71 -9.86 1.78
C GLN A 185 28.54 -9.62 3.26
N LYS A 186 29.12 -10.50 4.08
CA LYS A 186 29.11 -10.37 5.54
C LYS A 186 29.87 -9.11 5.99
N VAL A 187 29.24 -8.33 6.85
CA VAL A 187 29.83 -7.14 7.47
C VAL A 187 30.58 -7.56 8.74
N GLU A 188 31.92 -7.47 8.70
CA GLU A 188 32.75 -7.93 9.81
C GLU A 188 32.73 -6.97 11.01
N GLY A 189 32.52 -7.54 12.20
CA GLY A 189 32.51 -6.81 13.48
C GLY A 189 31.17 -6.19 13.89
N ALA A 190 30.12 -6.30 13.06
CA ALA A 190 28.79 -5.76 13.35
C ALA A 190 28.11 -6.46 14.53
N ASP A 191 27.64 -5.67 15.50
CA ASP A 191 26.78 -6.15 16.59
C ASP A 191 25.30 -6.11 16.17
N VAL A 192 24.82 -7.23 15.66
CA VAL A 192 23.46 -7.39 15.12
C VAL A 192 22.36 -7.15 16.16
N ALA A 193 22.64 -7.41 17.43
CA ALA A 193 21.68 -7.25 18.52
C ALA A 193 21.41 -5.77 18.84
N THR A 194 22.34 -4.88 18.50
CA THR A 194 22.26 -3.44 18.80
C THR A 194 22.19 -2.55 17.55
N LEU A 195 21.84 -3.14 16.39
CA LEU A 195 21.63 -2.39 15.15
C LEU A 195 20.55 -1.31 15.30
N GLN A 196 20.89 -0.10 14.87
CA GLN A 196 20.02 1.07 14.86
C GLN A 196 19.27 1.14 13.53
N LYS A 197 18.33 0.21 13.31
CA LYS A 197 17.63 0.03 12.02
C LYS A 197 16.89 1.30 11.54
N GLU A 198 16.28 2.03 12.46
CA GLU A 198 15.47 3.22 12.15
C GLU A 198 16.31 4.39 11.59
N LEU A 199 17.63 4.33 11.75
CA LEU A 199 18.57 5.34 11.28
C LEU A 199 19.44 4.84 10.11
N ALA A 200 19.16 3.64 9.60
CA ALA A 200 19.91 3.04 8.51
C ALA A 200 19.39 3.54 7.16
N ASP A 201 20.30 3.72 6.21
CA ASP A 201 20.00 4.03 4.82
C ASP A 201 20.70 3.04 3.86
N GLU A 202 20.73 3.36 2.56
CA GLU A 202 21.35 2.49 1.55
C GLU A 202 22.87 2.37 1.71
N GLU A 203 23.52 3.38 2.28
CA GLU A 203 24.96 3.46 2.41
C GLU A 203 25.44 3.18 3.84
N PHE A 204 24.71 3.68 4.83
CA PHE A 204 25.08 3.67 6.24
C PHE A 204 24.15 2.80 7.07
N VAL A 205 24.75 2.05 7.99
CA VAL A 205 24.06 1.37 9.08
C VAL A 205 24.95 1.39 10.32
N SER A 206 24.34 1.55 11.49
CA SER A 206 25.09 1.63 12.75
C SER A 206 24.65 0.54 13.73
N ASP A 207 25.62 0.02 14.47
CA ASP A 207 25.37 -0.67 15.74
C ASP A 207 25.59 0.31 16.92
N LYS A 208 25.57 -0.18 18.16
CA LYS A 208 25.77 0.69 19.34
C LYS A 208 27.09 1.47 19.31
N ASN A 209 28.16 0.91 18.76
CA ASN A 209 29.53 1.43 18.89
C ASN A 209 30.18 1.80 17.56
N ASN A 210 29.66 1.31 16.43
CA ASN A 210 30.26 1.48 15.11
C ASN A 210 29.20 1.83 14.06
N THR A 211 29.63 2.60 13.08
CA THR A 211 28.93 2.84 11.82
C THR A 211 29.65 2.10 10.70
N TYR A 212 28.89 1.56 9.75
CA TYR A 212 29.38 0.87 8.57
C TYR A 212 28.93 1.61 7.33
N TYR A 213 29.85 1.84 6.41
CA TYR A 213 29.63 2.44 5.09
C TYR A 213 29.82 1.37 4.01
N ARG A 214 28.78 1.11 3.22
CA ARG A 214 28.73 0.09 2.16
C ARG A 214 29.35 -1.25 2.59
N GLY A 215 28.95 -1.73 3.77
CA GLY A 215 29.38 -3.00 4.35
C GLY A 215 30.77 -3.03 4.98
N LYS A 216 31.46 -1.89 5.08
CA LYS A 216 32.78 -1.78 5.72
C LYS A 216 32.71 -0.87 6.93
N PRO A 217 33.54 -1.10 7.97
CA PRO A 217 33.67 -0.14 9.06
C PRO A 217 33.96 1.26 8.56
N PHE A 218 33.17 2.24 9.00
CA PHE A 218 33.39 3.63 8.67
C PHE A 218 34.50 4.20 9.55
N ILE A 219 35.57 4.69 8.91
CA ILE A 219 36.78 5.17 9.56
C ILE A 219 37.01 6.63 9.21
N TYR A 220 36.97 7.51 10.20
CA TYR A 220 37.29 8.92 10.04
C TYR A 220 38.64 9.24 10.70
N LYS A 221 39.60 9.72 9.91
CA LYS A 221 40.96 10.06 10.36
C LYS A 221 41.65 8.96 11.21
N GLY A 222 41.36 7.70 10.90
CA GLY A 222 41.94 6.54 11.59
C GLY A 222 41.14 6.04 12.81
N GLU A 223 40.02 6.69 13.14
CA GLU A 223 39.16 6.32 14.26
C GLU A 223 37.83 5.73 13.76
N ARG A 224 37.27 4.79 14.54
CA ARG A 224 35.93 4.25 14.30
C ARG A 224 34.90 5.35 14.54
N VAL A 225 33.92 5.43 13.64
CA VAL A 225 32.80 6.36 13.74
C VAL A 225 31.62 5.68 14.44
N GLN A 226 30.95 6.42 15.32
CA GLN A 226 29.73 6.03 16.01
C GLN A 226 28.64 7.05 15.70
N GLN A 227 27.46 6.60 15.28
CA GLN A 227 26.28 7.45 15.14
C GLN A 227 25.69 7.83 16.52
N VAL A 228 25.35 9.10 16.69
CA VAL A 228 24.84 9.69 17.93
C VAL A 228 23.38 10.11 17.81
N SER A 229 23.01 10.64 16.65
CA SER A 229 21.64 10.93 16.21
C SER A 229 21.55 10.75 14.69
N ASN A 230 20.39 11.03 14.08
CA ASN A 230 20.19 10.88 12.65
C ASN A 230 21.32 11.50 11.81
N ASN A 231 21.70 12.76 12.11
CA ASN A 231 22.74 13.48 11.37
C ASN A 231 24.09 13.62 12.06
N ILE A 232 24.20 13.28 13.35
CA ILE A 232 25.44 13.52 14.10
C ILE A 232 26.14 12.22 14.38
N TYR A 233 27.43 12.19 14.06
CA TYR A 233 28.34 11.09 14.26
C TYR A 233 29.54 11.58 15.05
N LYS A 234 30.25 10.68 15.71
CA LYS A 234 31.45 11.01 16.47
C LYS A 234 32.52 9.94 16.34
N THR A 235 33.75 10.37 16.54
CA THR A 235 34.87 9.50 16.90
C THR A 235 35.24 9.77 18.36
N THR A 236 36.38 9.27 18.82
CA THR A 236 36.93 9.64 20.12
C THR A 236 37.44 11.08 20.18
N THR A 237 37.69 11.74 19.04
CA THR A 237 38.28 13.09 18.97
C THR A 237 37.53 14.08 18.09
N HIS A 238 36.60 13.64 17.24
CA HIS A 238 35.87 14.49 16.29
C HIS A 238 34.36 14.31 16.40
N VAL A 239 33.62 15.39 16.09
CA VAL A 239 32.17 15.35 15.85
C VAL A 239 31.91 15.70 14.40
N LEU A 240 31.11 14.87 13.73
CA LEU A 240 30.81 14.94 12.32
C LEU A 240 29.32 15.15 12.13
N ARG A 241 28.96 16.05 11.23
CA ARG A 241 27.58 16.29 10.81
C ARG A 241 27.39 15.78 9.39
N TYR A 242 26.47 14.84 9.22
CA TYR A 242 26.04 14.34 7.92
C TYR A 242 25.35 15.45 7.14
N ASN A 243 25.87 15.75 5.96
CA ASN A 243 25.51 16.91 5.15
C ASN A 243 24.80 16.54 3.85
N GLY A 244 24.46 15.26 3.65
CA GLY A 244 23.80 14.77 2.44
C GLY A 244 24.67 14.95 1.18
N GLY A 245 24.60 13.99 0.25
CA GLY A 245 25.16 14.15 -1.09
C GLY A 245 24.06 14.61 -2.05
N ASP A 246 24.38 15.52 -2.97
CA ASP A 246 23.75 15.42 -4.31
C ASP A 246 24.21 14.08 -4.90
N ASP A 247 23.35 13.40 -5.65
CA ASP A 247 23.59 12.09 -6.29
C ASP A 247 24.89 12.03 -7.14
N ASP A 248 25.50 13.18 -7.44
CA ASP A 248 26.66 13.36 -8.32
C ASP A 248 28.05 13.32 -7.63
N LYS A 249 28.18 13.00 -6.32
CA LYS A 249 29.49 13.08 -5.62
C LYS A 249 30.00 11.76 -5.04
N GLU A 250 30.94 11.13 -5.76
CA GLU A 250 31.59 9.84 -5.44
C GLU A 250 32.52 9.79 -4.19
N LYS A 251 32.45 10.74 -3.23
CA LYS A 251 33.45 10.79 -2.14
C LYS A 251 32.84 10.73 -0.74
N GLU A 252 33.18 9.65 -0.02
CA GLU A 252 32.97 9.41 1.42
C GLU A 252 33.22 10.63 2.33
N LYS A 253 34.14 11.53 1.94
CA LYS A 253 34.53 12.74 2.70
C LYS A 253 33.62 13.95 2.48
N ASP A 254 32.79 13.95 1.44
CA ASP A 254 31.91 15.09 1.12
C ASP A 254 30.54 14.96 1.81
N TYR A 255 30.19 13.75 2.31
CA TYR A 255 28.99 13.51 3.10
C TYR A 255 29.03 14.11 4.50
N PHE A 256 30.21 14.45 5.02
CA PHE A 256 30.37 14.89 6.42
C PHE A 256 31.10 16.21 6.53
N VAL A 257 30.53 17.10 7.35
CA VAL A 257 31.18 18.32 7.81
C VAL A 257 31.68 18.09 9.23
N GLU A 258 32.98 18.27 9.44
CA GLU A 258 33.55 18.29 10.80
C GLU A 258 33.07 19.55 11.53
N LEU A 259 32.46 19.35 12.70
CA LEU A 259 31.97 20.42 13.55
C LEU A 259 33.08 20.96 14.47
N PRO A 260 32.96 22.20 14.98
CA PRO A 260 33.93 22.78 15.89
C PRO A 260 34.10 21.99 17.21
N ASP A 261 35.20 22.20 17.90
CA ASP A 261 35.68 21.42 19.06
C ASP A 261 35.01 21.77 20.41
N TYR A 262 33.82 22.36 20.40
CA TYR A 262 33.12 22.79 21.62
C TYR A 262 32.32 21.66 22.32
N PHE A 263 32.33 20.43 21.77
CA PHE A 263 31.59 19.28 22.31
C PHE A 263 32.40 18.51 23.36
N ASP A 264 31.73 18.08 24.42
CA ASP A 264 32.22 17.02 25.29
C ASP A 264 31.85 15.64 24.72
N ILE A 265 32.66 15.18 23.77
CA ILE A 265 32.47 13.93 23.02
C ILE A 265 32.15 12.70 23.91
N PRO A 266 32.82 12.49 25.06
CA PRO A 266 32.54 11.33 25.92
C PRO A 266 31.11 11.31 26.49
N THR A 267 30.51 12.48 26.75
CA THR A 267 29.15 12.56 27.31
C THR A 267 28.09 12.94 26.27
N LEU A 268 28.51 13.28 25.05
CA LEU A 268 27.61 13.61 23.95
C LEU A 268 26.69 12.45 23.57
N LYS A 269 25.38 12.71 23.61
CA LYS A 269 24.31 11.80 23.22
C LYS A 269 23.16 12.54 22.53
N GLY A 270 22.47 11.87 21.62
CA GLY A 270 21.20 12.37 21.07
C GLY A 270 20.08 12.32 22.12
N LEU A 271 19.21 13.33 22.10
CA LEU A 271 17.91 13.29 22.78
C LEU A 271 16.80 12.89 21.79
N ASN A 272 16.89 13.39 20.55
CA ASN A 272 16.15 12.96 19.37
C ASN A 272 16.91 13.39 18.11
N ASP A 273 16.24 13.40 16.95
CA ASP A 273 16.86 13.76 15.66
C ASP A 273 17.32 15.21 15.58
N LEU A 274 16.74 16.10 16.39
CA LEU A 274 17.00 17.53 16.37
C LEU A 274 17.91 17.99 17.50
N TYR A 275 17.78 17.39 18.68
CA TYR A 275 18.46 17.84 19.90
C TYR A 275 19.49 16.82 20.38
N LEU A 276 20.66 17.33 20.76
CA LEU A 276 21.72 16.58 21.42
C LEU A 276 22.11 17.23 22.73
N ILE A 277 22.72 16.48 23.63
CA ILE A 277 23.16 17.00 24.92
C ILE A 277 24.51 16.38 25.30
N ASP A 278 25.34 17.19 25.95
CA ASP A 278 26.52 16.72 26.68
C ASP A 278 26.53 17.31 28.11
N LYS A 279 27.62 17.10 28.85
CA LYS A 279 27.73 17.61 30.24
C LYS A 279 27.77 19.13 30.36
N ASN A 280 27.92 19.87 29.26
CA ASN A 280 28.16 21.31 29.22
C ASN A 280 27.06 22.10 28.50
N HIS A 281 26.46 21.56 27.44
CA HIS A 281 25.46 22.26 26.63
C HIS A 281 24.35 21.34 26.11
N LEU A 282 23.22 21.97 25.76
CA LEU A 282 22.23 21.42 24.83
C LEU A 282 22.55 21.95 23.42
N TYR A 283 22.36 21.11 22.42
CA TYR A 283 22.57 21.40 21.01
C TYR A 283 21.30 21.18 20.20
N TYR A 284 21.13 21.95 19.13
CA TYR A 284 20.06 21.81 18.16
C TYR A 284 20.62 21.85 16.74
N ASP A 285 20.34 20.81 15.95
CA ASP A 285 20.56 20.76 14.50
C ASP A 285 19.19 20.91 13.81
N GLU A 286 19.02 21.96 13.00
CA GLU A 286 17.79 22.22 12.24
C GLU A 286 17.56 21.23 11.08
N ASN A 287 18.46 20.26 10.89
CA ASN A 287 18.38 19.22 9.86
C ASN A 287 18.24 19.83 8.44
N THR A 288 18.92 20.95 8.18
CA THR A 288 18.91 21.60 6.87
C THR A 288 20.11 21.17 6.02
N TYR A 289 19.89 21.04 4.72
CA TYR A 289 20.93 20.70 3.76
C TYR A 289 21.17 21.89 2.81
N PRO A 290 22.39 22.46 2.75
CA PRO A 290 23.57 22.17 3.59
C PRO A 290 23.45 22.75 5.02
N LEU A 291 24.37 22.35 5.92
CA LEU A 291 24.52 22.92 7.25
C LEU A 291 24.67 24.45 7.18
N ARG A 292 23.72 25.19 7.76
CA ARG A 292 23.74 26.67 7.72
C ARG A 292 24.60 27.31 8.80
N ASP A 293 24.63 26.71 9.99
CA ASP A 293 25.35 27.25 11.14
C ASP A 293 26.14 26.12 11.82
N LYS A 294 27.41 26.39 12.11
CA LYS A 294 28.29 25.44 12.79
C LYS A 294 28.19 25.51 14.31
N ASP A 295 27.58 26.57 14.87
CA ASP A 295 27.36 26.66 16.31
C ASP A 295 25.97 26.15 16.67
N LEU A 296 25.90 24.87 17.06
CA LEU A 296 24.64 24.20 17.37
C LEU A 296 24.14 24.49 18.79
N ARG A 297 24.86 25.28 19.60
CA ARG A 297 24.52 25.45 21.02
C ARG A 297 23.18 26.19 21.19
N VAL A 298 22.33 25.64 22.05
CA VAL A 298 21.14 26.31 22.57
C VAL A 298 21.57 27.14 23.79
N PRO A 299 21.15 28.41 23.92
CA PRO A 299 21.56 29.29 25.01
C PRO A 299 20.84 28.94 26.34
N ILE A 300 21.16 27.75 26.88
CA ILE A 300 20.70 27.24 28.17
C ILE A 300 21.90 27.15 29.13
N PRO A 301 21.80 27.72 30.34
CA PRO A 301 22.85 27.59 31.35
C PRO A 301 23.07 26.12 31.75
N LYS A 302 24.34 25.75 31.99
CA LYS A 302 24.74 24.37 32.33
C LYS A 302 23.97 23.81 33.54
N GLU A 303 23.71 24.65 34.53
CA GLU A 303 22.97 24.32 35.75
C GLU A 303 21.49 23.95 35.50
N ASN A 304 20.93 24.29 34.34
CA ASN A 304 19.57 23.94 33.96
C ASN A 304 19.51 22.70 33.06
N LEU A 305 20.64 22.15 32.59
CA LEU A 305 20.64 20.97 31.72
C LEU A 305 19.98 19.74 32.38
N SER A 306 20.09 19.60 33.70
CA SER A 306 19.44 18.51 34.44
C SER A 306 17.92 18.65 34.54
N LYS A 307 17.36 19.80 34.16
CA LYS A 307 15.91 20.09 34.18
C LYS A 307 15.28 19.98 32.80
N ILE A 308 16.07 19.66 31.78
CA ILE A 308 15.60 19.59 30.39
C ILE A 308 14.47 18.57 30.26
N LYS A 309 13.37 19.00 29.65
CA LYS A 309 12.30 18.13 29.15
C LYS A 309 12.12 18.38 27.67
N LEU A 310 12.13 17.29 26.90
CA LEU A 310 11.96 17.29 25.45
C LEU A 310 10.52 16.94 25.07
N PHE A 311 9.97 17.65 24.10
CA PHE A 311 8.62 17.53 23.56
C PHE A 311 8.67 17.59 22.03
N GLU A 312 9.15 16.51 21.40
CA GLU A 312 9.37 16.43 19.95
C GLU A 312 10.27 17.57 19.44
N VAL A 313 9.69 18.64 18.90
CA VAL A 313 10.42 19.80 18.37
C VAL A 313 10.71 20.89 19.41
N LEU A 314 10.11 20.80 20.61
CA LEU A 314 10.22 21.81 21.67
C LEU A 314 11.01 21.27 22.87
N VAL A 315 11.72 22.16 23.56
CA VAL A 315 12.47 21.81 24.78
C VAL A 315 12.29 22.87 25.86
N THR A 316 12.16 22.46 27.12
CA THR A 316 12.09 23.38 28.26
C THR A 316 13.23 23.10 29.24
N ASP A 317 13.80 24.17 29.79
CA ASP A 317 14.78 24.09 30.88
C ASP A 317 14.12 24.21 32.28
N GLY A 318 12.78 24.22 32.30
CA GLY A 318 11.94 24.46 33.48
C GLY A 318 11.60 25.94 33.74
N ASN A 319 12.29 26.87 33.09
CA ASN A 319 12.04 28.31 33.21
C ASN A 319 11.54 28.92 31.89
N LYS A 320 12.11 28.47 30.77
CA LYS A 320 11.81 28.91 29.41
C LYS A 320 11.54 27.71 28.52
N LEU A 321 10.70 27.93 27.52
CA LEU A 321 10.48 27.00 26.42
C LEU A 321 11.28 27.47 25.21
N TYR A 322 11.81 26.54 24.44
CA TYR A 322 12.63 26.80 23.26
C TYR A 322 12.07 26.05 22.06
N GLU A 323 12.08 26.72 20.92
CA GLU A 323 11.82 26.16 19.60
C GLU A 323 13.13 26.27 18.81
N GLY A 324 13.80 25.14 18.65
CA GLY A 324 15.18 25.10 18.18
C GLY A 324 16.15 25.77 19.15
N ARG A 325 16.86 26.80 18.67
CA ARG A 325 17.81 27.59 19.49
C ARG A 325 17.14 28.79 20.17
N GLU A 326 15.94 29.17 19.75
CA GLU A 326 15.32 30.42 20.17
C GLU A 326 14.33 30.19 21.32
N PRO A 327 14.39 31.01 22.38
CA PRO A 327 13.38 30.97 23.43
C PRO A 327 12.05 31.51 22.90
N ILE A 328 10.96 30.81 23.21
CA ILE A 328 9.60 31.22 22.85
C ILE A 328 8.81 31.66 24.08
N SER A 329 7.97 32.69 23.89
CA SER A 329 7.11 33.27 24.91
C SER A 329 5.64 32.93 24.67
N GLY A 330 4.80 33.12 25.69
CA GLY A 330 3.35 32.88 25.60
C GLY A 330 2.90 31.56 26.20
N TYR A 331 3.85 30.74 26.68
CA TYR A 331 3.60 29.51 27.42
C TYR A 331 4.17 29.58 28.83
N ASP A 332 3.54 28.88 29.76
CA ASP A 332 4.07 28.59 31.09
C ASP A 332 4.96 27.34 31.04
N ALA A 333 6.28 27.55 31.03
CA ALA A 333 7.27 26.48 30.88
C ALA A 333 7.22 25.40 31.98
N VAL A 334 6.72 25.75 33.18
CA VAL A 334 6.62 24.84 34.33
C VAL A 334 5.50 23.82 34.13
N THR A 335 4.39 24.26 33.55
CA THR A 335 3.17 23.46 33.37
C THR A 335 2.94 22.97 31.95
N PHE A 336 3.83 23.34 31.03
CA PHE A 336 3.80 22.99 29.62
C PHE A 336 3.76 21.47 29.39
N GLY A 337 2.93 21.07 28.43
CA GLY A 337 2.87 19.72 27.89
C GLY A 337 2.35 19.72 26.46
N ILE A 338 2.48 18.57 25.79
CA ILE A 338 1.95 18.32 24.46
C ILE A 338 0.94 17.18 24.51
N VAL A 339 -0.04 17.20 23.62
CA VAL A 339 -0.92 16.05 23.41
C VAL A 339 -0.09 14.89 22.85
N PRO A 340 -0.15 13.67 23.44
CA PRO A 340 0.57 12.52 22.93
C PRO A 340 0.25 12.25 21.46
N GLY A 341 1.28 12.04 20.63
CA GLY A 341 1.14 11.83 19.18
C GLY A 341 0.88 13.09 18.35
N HIS A 342 0.60 14.24 18.99
CA HIS A 342 0.22 15.47 18.29
C HIS A 342 0.97 16.68 18.85
N TYR A 343 2.25 16.80 18.51
CA TYR A 343 3.14 17.85 19.00
C TYR A 343 2.69 19.28 18.68
N TYR A 344 1.84 19.44 17.65
CA TYR A 344 1.22 20.71 17.28
C TYR A 344 0.04 21.11 18.18
N TYR A 345 -0.38 20.26 19.10
CA TYR A 345 -1.33 20.58 20.16
C TYR A 345 -0.62 20.65 21.52
N GLN A 346 -0.53 21.87 22.05
CA GLN A 346 0.15 22.15 23.31
C GLN A 346 -0.84 22.57 24.37
N TYR A 347 -0.47 22.46 25.64
CA TYR A 347 -1.26 23.00 26.74
C TYR A 347 -0.35 23.43 27.89
N ASP A 348 -0.83 24.38 28.67
CA ASP A 348 -0.21 24.84 29.91
C ASP A 348 -1.30 25.27 30.89
N LYS A 349 -0.91 25.85 32.04
CA LYS A 349 -1.89 26.36 33.02
C LYS A 349 -2.81 27.47 32.48
N ASN A 350 -2.43 28.13 31.39
CA ASN A 350 -3.16 29.26 30.82
C ASN A 350 -4.13 28.83 29.72
N GLY A 351 -3.94 27.66 29.08
CA GLY A 351 -4.91 27.13 28.11
C GLY A 351 -4.40 25.97 27.25
N ILE A 352 -5.18 25.67 26.21
CA ILE A 352 -4.88 24.68 25.17
C ILE A 352 -4.61 25.44 23.87
N TYR A 353 -3.65 24.98 23.09
CA TYR A 353 -3.15 25.66 21.90
C TYR A 353 -3.02 24.69 20.74
N ASN A 354 -3.24 25.23 19.54
CA ASN A 354 -2.77 24.65 18.30
C ASN A 354 -1.64 25.54 17.79
N TRP A 355 -0.41 25.06 17.89
CA TRP A 355 0.79 25.89 17.77
C TRP A 355 0.64 27.14 18.63
N ARG A 356 0.77 28.33 18.04
CA ARG A 356 0.66 29.62 18.74
C ARG A 356 -0.78 30.10 18.92
N LYS A 357 -1.78 29.39 18.36
CA LYS A 357 -3.19 29.76 18.44
C LYS A 357 -3.85 29.11 19.66
N LYS A 358 -4.22 29.92 20.64
CA LYS A 358 -5.03 29.49 21.78
C LYS A 358 -6.44 29.07 21.33
N LEU A 359 -6.90 27.91 21.77
CA LEU A 359 -8.25 27.41 21.46
C LEU A 359 -9.32 28.18 22.27
N PRO A 360 -10.56 28.29 21.75
CA PRO A 360 -11.56 29.26 22.22
C PRO A 360 -12.30 28.84 23.51
N PHE A 361 -11.77 27.86 24.27
CA PHE A 361 -12.38 27.43 25.52
C PHE A 361 -12.41 28.54 26.57
N HIS A 362 -13.41 28.46 27.45
CA HIS A 362 -13.46 29.20 28.70
C HIS A 362 -12.69 28.43 29.78
N TYR A 363 -11.45 28.84 30.03
CA TYR A 363 -10.55 28.19 30.98
C TYR A 363 -10.83 28.62 32.42
N THR A 364 -11.36 27.69 33.21
CA THR A 364 -11.72 27.87 34.64
C THR A 364 -10.71 27.16 35.55
N ASN A 365 -10.27 25.96 35.16
CA ASN A 365 -9.23 25.19 35.81
C ASN A 365 -8.01 25.07 34.89
N ARG A 366 -6.89 24.62 35.48
CA ARG A 366 -5.71 24.29 34.66
C ARG A 366 -6.04 23.11 33.74
N PRO A 367 -5.75 23.20 32.44
CA PRO A 367 -5.76 22.04 31.55
C PRO A 367 -4.77 20.96 32.01
N GLU A 368 -5.29 19.74 32.19
CA GLU A 368 -4.54 18.53 32.48
C GLU A 368 -4.99 17.41 31.54
N TYR A 369 -4.13 17.06 30.58
CA TYR A 369 -4.41 15.99 29.62
C TYR A 369 -4.69 14.67 30.35
N GLY A 370 -5.77 13.99 29.95
CA GLY A 370 -6.22 12.74 30.59
C GLY A 370 -7.11 12.93 31.82
N LYS A 371 -7.33 14.17 32.29
CA LYS A 371 -8.23 14.48 33.42
C LYS A 371 -9.42 15.35 33.01
N ASN A 372 -9.16 16.61 32.71
CA ASN A 372 -10.16 17.59 32.28
C ASN A 372 -9.90 18.09 30.85
N PHE A 373 -8.84 17.62 30.19
CA PHE A 373 -8.54 17.91 28.79
C PHE A 373 -8.26 16.60 28.02
N PHE A 374 -8.87 16.45 26.84
CA PHE A 374 -8.68 15.31 25.94
C PHE A 374 -8.70 15.76 24.47
N TYR A 375 -7.99 15.02 23.62
CA TYR A 375 -8.08 15.11 22.17
C TYR A 375 -8.42 13.74 21.61
N MET A 376 -9.39 13.69 20.69
CA MET A 376 -9.89 12.48 20.07
C MET A 376 -9.53 12.53 18.58
N ASP A 377 -8.44 11.84 18.23
CA ASP A 377 -7.82 11.88 16.90
C ASP A 377 -8.78 11.44 15.78
N ASN A 378 -9.55 10.38 16.01
CA ASN A 378 -10.53 9.86 15.06
C ASN A 378 -11.68 10.84 14.69
N GLN A 379 -11.83 11.93 15.44
CA GLN A 379 -12.90 12.90 15.28
C GLN A 379 -12.40 14.34 15.18
N ASP A 380 -11.09 14.59 15.20
CA ASP A 380 -10.51 15.94 15.30
C ASP A 380 -11.12 16.81 16.41
N LEU A 381 -11.42 16.17 17.54
CA LEU A 381 -12.24 16.75 18.60
C LEU A 381 -11.43 17.03 19.87
N PHE A 382 -11.50 18.27 20.33
CA PHE A 382 -10.98 18.69 21.64
C PHE A 382 -12.11 18.73 22.65
N VAL A 383 -11.88 18.17 23.83
CA VAL A 383 -12.79 18.24 24.95
C VAL A 383 -12.05 18.84 26.14
N TYR A 384 -12.60 19.93 26.68
CA TYR A 384 -12.11 20.57 27.90
C TYR A 384 -13.27 20.74 28.88
N GLU A 385 -13.23 20.04 30.00
CA GLU A 385 -14.33 19.94 30.96
C GLU A 385 -15.64 19.50 30.28
N ASP A 386 -16.62 20.40 30.22
CA ASP A 386 -17.93 20.25 29.57
C ASP A 386 -18.00 20.99 28.22
N GLN A 387 -16.88 21.46 27.69
CA GLN A 387 -16.81 22.16 26.41
C GLN A 387 -16.20 21.26 25.33
N ALA A 388 -16.61 21.46 24.09
CA ALA A 388 -16.07 20.77 22.94
C ALA A 388 -15.71 21.72 21.80
N TYR A 389 -14.61 21.43 21.12
CA TYR A 389 -14.19 22.16 19.93
C TYR A 389 -13.76 21.17 18.85
N TYR A 390 -14.49 21.18 17.73
CA TYR A 390 -14.17 20.45 16.52
C TYR A 390 -13.48 21.40 15.54
N LYS A 391 -12.30 21.02 15.07
CA LYS A 391 -11.53 21.84 14.15
C LYS A 391 -11.72 21.34 12.71
N ALA A 392 -12.28 22.18 11.86
CA ALA A 392 -12.27 22.02 10.40
C ALA A 392 -11.82 23.31 9.72
N TYR A 393 -11.39 23.21 8.45
CA TYR A 393 -10.82 24.32 7.69
C TYR A 393 -11.80 25.50 7.58
N ASP A 394 -13.04 25.24 7.13
CA ASP A 394 -14.08 26.27 6.96
C ASP A 394 -15.27 26.13 7.93
N ASP A 395 -15.37 25.02 8.68
CA ASP A 395 -16.57 24.68 9.44
C ASP A 395 -16.23 24.10 10.83
N SER A 396 -15.33 24.82 11.53
CA SER A 396 -15.01 24.52 12.93
C SER A 396 -16.23 24.76 13.82
N LEU A 397 -16.51 23.85 14.76
CA LEU A 397 -17.66 23.92 15.66
C LEU A 397 -17.18 24.05 17.11
N TYR A 398 -17.66 25.07 17.81
CA TYR A 398 -17.43 25.23 19.26
C TYR A 398 -18.75 25.06 20.01
N VAL A 399 -18.77 24.16 20.99
CA VAL A 399 -19.88 23.92 21.89
C VAL A 399 -19.44 24.29 23.30
N SER A 400 -20.05 25.35 23.84
CA SER A 400 -19.67 25.91 25.14
C SER A 400 -20.21 25.13 26.34
N HIS A 401 -21.11 24.15 26.14
CA HIS A 401 -21.65 23.32 27.20
C HIS A 401 -22.21 22.00 26.64
N LEU A 402 -21.77 20.88 27.21
CA LEU A 402 -22.22 19.52 26.94
C LEU A 402 -22.88 18.94 28.19
N THR A 403 -24.01 18.28 28.00
CA THR A 403 -24.60 17.46 29.06
C THR A 403 -23.72 16.23 29.34
N PRO A 404 -23.77 15.63 30.55
CA PRO A 404 -23.03 14.40 30.85
C PRO A 404 -23.30 13.25 29.87
N GLN A 405 -24.52 13.16 29.35
CA GLN A 405 -24.90 12.15 28.36
C GLN A 405 -24.21 12.40 27.00
N GLN A 406 -24.22 13.64 26.49
CA GLN A 406 -23.53 13.99 25.26
C GLN A 406 -22.02 13.77 25.37
N LEU A 407 -21.43 14.12 26.52
CA LEU A 407 -20.01 13.89 26.78
C LEU A 407 -19.67 12.39 26.80
N SER A 408 -20.54 11.54 27.34
CA SER A 408 -20.34 10.08 27.31
C SER A 408 -20.37 9.54 25.88
N LEU A 409 -21.35 9.97 25.07
CA LEU A 409 -21.48 9.55 23.68
C LEU A 409 -20.27 9.95 22.83
N LEU A 410 -19.76 11.18 23.01
CA LEU A 410 -18.55 11.64 22.34
C LEU A 410 -17.34 10.78 22.73
N LYS A 411 -17.21 10.45 24.02
CA LYS A 411 -16.11 9.62 24.56
C LYS A 411 -16.13 8.18 24.06
N GLU A 412 -17.30 7.63 23.74
CA GLU A 412 -17.44 6.28 23.15
C GLU A 412 -16.88 6.23 21.72
N GLY A 413 -16.78 7.37 21.03
CA GLY A 413 -16.14 7.47 19.72
C GLY A 413 -17.00 7.07 18.52
N ASN A 414 -18.23 6.60 18.76
CA ASN A 414 -19.16 6.15 17.71
C ASN A 414 -20.06 7.26 17.17
N THR A 415 -20.11 8.42 17.84
CA THR A 415 -20.99 9.53 17.47
C THR A 415 -20.15 10.81 17.34
N PRO A 416 -19.87 11.26 16.10
CA PRO A 416 -19.23 12.54 15.84
C PRO A 416 -19.99 13.71 16.48
N LEU A 417 -19.27 14.77 16.89
CA LEU A 417 -19.88 16.00 17.39
C LEU A 417 -20.92 16.58 16.42
N ARG A 418 -20.69 16.46 15.11
CA ARG A 418 -21.63 16.87 14.07
C ARG A 418 -22.93 16.08 14.06
N GLU A 419 -22.96 14.82 14.45
CA GLU A 419 -24.23 14.09 14.51
C GLU A 419 -25.10 14.55 15.67
N LEU A 420 -24.49 14.99 16.77
CA LEU A 420 -25.19 15.61 17.89
C LEU A 420 -25.67 17.04 17.55
N PHE A 421 -24.98 17.70 16.62
CA PHE A 421 -25.24 19.08 16.18
C PHE A 421 -25.16 19.21 14.64
N PRO A 422 -26.09 18.58 13.88
CA PRO A 422 -25.98 18.44 12.43
C PRO A 422 -26.19 19.76 11.69
N SER A 423 -25.44 19.92 10.60
CA SER A 423 -25.70 20.95 9.58
C SER A 423 -26.99 20.62 8.82
N GLN A 424 -27.59 21.59 8.13
CA GLN A 424 -28.82 21.33 7.37
C GLN A 424 -28.61 20.47 6.11
N ASP A 425 -27.37 20.28 5.64
CA ASP A 425 -27.08 19.70 4.31
C ASP A 425 -26.75 18.19 4.30
N ASP A 426 -26.42 17.57 5.43
CA ASP A 426 -25.87 16.19 5.49
C ASP A 426 -26.91 15.05 5.29
N LYS A 427 -28.21 15.36 5.20
CA LYS A 427 -29.28 14.34 5.25
C LYS A 427 -29.55 13.56 3.94
N GLN A 428 -28.83 13.79 2.85
CA GLN A 428 -29.20 13.25 1.52
C GLN A 428 -28.25 12.22 0.88
N LYS A 429 -27.05 11.94 1.41
CA LYS A 429 -26.00 11.36 0.53
C LYS A 429 -25.87 9.84 0.36
N ASN A 430 -26.29 8.93 1.27
CA ASN A 430 -25.92 7.50 1.09
C ASN A 430 -27.06 6.48 1.35
N LYS A 431 -27.40 5.67 0.34
CA LYS A 431 -28.08 4.36 0.46
C LYS A 431 -27.35 3.32 -0.40
N GLU A 432 -26.58 2.43 0.22
CA GLU A 432 -25.97 1.26 -0.44
C GLU A 432 -27.00 0.16 -0.76
N ILE A 433 -26.75 -0.63 -1.80
CA ILE A 433 -27.58 -1.77 -2.23
C ILE A 433 -27.16 -3.04 -1.48
N ASP A 434 -28.12 -3.79 -0.96
CA ASP A 434 -27.91 -5.08 -0.29
C ASP A 434 -27.46 -6.17 -1.29
N THR A 435 -26.23 -6.68 -1.10
CA THR A 435 -25.61 -7.73 -1.94
C THR A 435 -25.66 -9.12 -1.32
N THR A 436 -26.39 -9.30 -0.21
CA THR A 436 -26.47 -10.56 0.53
C THR A 436 -27.00 -11.70 -0.35
N GLY A 437 -26.18 -12.74 -0.56
CA GLY A 437 -26.57 -13.97 -1.28
C GLY A 437 -26.12 -14.05 -2.74
N PHE A 438 -25.37 -13.08 -3.27
CA PHE A 438 -24.71 -13.19 -4.58
C PHE A 438 -23.34 -13.90 -4.46
N GLU A 439 -23.05 -14.83 -5.37
CA GLU A 439 -21.73 -15.45 -5.54
C GLU A 439 -20.98 -14.69 -6.66
N GLN A 440 -19.78 -14.16 -6.38
CA GLN A 440 -18.96 -13.54 -7.43
C GLN A 440 -18.30 -14.62 -8.28
N LEU A 441 -18.51 -14.61 -9.61
CA LEU A 441 -17.82 -15.52 -10.52
C LEU A 441 -16.49 -14.93 -10.98
N SER A 442 -16.56 -13.74 -11.56
CA SER A 442 -15.45 -12.89 -11.99
C SER A 442 -16.04 -11.50 -12.07
N TYR A 443 -15.40 -10.44 -11.60
CA TYR A 443 -15.93 -9.09 -11.85
C TYR A 443 -16.03 -8.84 -13.37
N PRO A 444 -17.16 -8.35 -13.92
CA PRO A 444 -18.40 -7.87 -13.26
C PRO A 444 -19.57 -8.89 -13.16
N PHE A 445 -19.32 -10.19 -13.34
CA PHE A 445 -20.31 -11.28 -13.29
C PHE A 445 -20.54 -11.91 -11.91
N TRP A 446 -21.82 -12.16 -11.62
CA TRP A 446 -22.31 -12.73 -10.36
C TRP A 446 -23.33 -13.83 -10.63
N ARG A 447 -23.42 -14.81 -9.73
CA ARG A 447 -24.45 -15.84 -9.72
C ARG A 447 -25.38 -15.65 -8.53
N HIS A 448 -26.68 -15.68 -8.79
CA HIS A 448 -27.69 -15.69 -7.75
C HIS A 448 -28.89 -16.54 -8.21
N GLN A 449 -29.33 -17.48 -7.35
CA GLN A 449 -30.47 -18.37 -7.62
C GLN A 449 -30.41 -19.08 -9.00
N GLY A 450 -29.22 -19.49 -9.44
CA GLY A 450 -29.01 -20.19 -10.72
C GLY A 450 -29.04 -19.29 -11.97
N GLN A 451 -29.16 -17.97 -11.80
CA GLN A 451 -29.04 -16.99 -12.87
C GLN A 451 -27.68 -16.28 -12.82
N ILE A 452 -27.23 -15.83 -13.98
CA ILE A 452 -26.00 -15.06 -14.14
C ILE A 452 -26.37 -13.59 -14.33
N TYR A 453 -25.74 -12.72 -13.55
CA TYR A 453 -25.92 -11.28 -13.58
C TYR A 453 -24.62 -10.61 -13.99
N HIS A 454 -24.70 -9.57 -14.82
CA HIS A 454 -23.60 -8.67 -15.14
C HIS A 454 -23.85 -7.32 -14.45
N LEU A 455 -22.89 -6.85 -13.66
CA LEU A 455 -22.93 -5.55 -13.03
C LEU A 455 -22.57 -4.46 -14.05
N ILE A 456 -23.50 -3.55 -14.29
CA ILE A 456 -23.28 -2.36 -15.10
C ILE A 456 -23.10 -1.19 -14.14
N TYR A 457 -21.97 -0.52 -14.27
CA TYR A 457 -21.64 0.71 -13.56
C TYR A 457 -21.61 1.87 -14.56
N LYS A 458 -22.26 2.98 -14.21
CA LYS A 458 -22.24 4.22 -14.97
C LYS A 458 -22.02 5.39 -14.04
N GLU A 459 -21.05 6.24 -14.36
CA GLU A 459 -20.90 7.54 -13.73
C GLU A 459 -21.12 8.66 -14.73
N TRP A 460 -21.71 9.75 -14.27
CA TRP A 460 -21.85 10.97 -15.06
C TRP A 460 -21.86 12.18 -14.15
N TYR A 461 -21.36 13.30 -14.66
CA TYR A 461 -21.41 14.58 -13.98
C TYR A 461 -22.79 15.23 -14.21
N ASP A 462 -23.49 15.54 -13.13
CA ASP A 462 -24.78 16.23 -13.16
C ASP A 462 -24.51 17.74 -13.13
N SER A 463 -24.47 18.35 -14.33
CA SER A 463 -24.15 19.77 -14.50
C SER A 463 -25.10 20.71 -13.78
N ASP A 464 -26.34 20.30 -13.55
CA ASP A 464 -27.36 21.13 -12.90
C ASP A 464 -27.15 21.17 -11.38
N GLN A 465 -26.62 20.10 -10.80
CA GLN A 465 -26.32 20.01 -9.35
C GLN A 465 -24.84 20.19 -9.03
N HIS A 466 -23.98 20.39 -10.04
CA HIS A 466 -22.52 20.49 -9.90
C HIS A 466 -21.90 19.31 -9.12
N ASP A 467 -22.48 18.12 -9.24
CA ASP A 467 -22.10 16.95 -8.45
C ASP A 467 -22.00 15.69 -9.34
N TRP A 468 -21.23 14.70 -8.88
CA TRP A 468 -21.08 13.42 -9.58
C TRP A 468 -22.20 12.46 -9.21
N ARG A 469 -22.75 11.77 -10.22
CA ARG A 469 -23.75 10.72 -10.06
C ARG A 469 -23.16 9.39 -10.49
N SER A 470 -23.53 8.33 -9.77
CA SER A 470 -23.21 6.96 -10.14
C SER A 470 -24.46 6.09 -10.08
N GLU A 471 -24.53 5.13 -11.00
CA GLU A 471 -25.59 4.13 -11.08
C GLU A 471 -24.98 2.73 -11.19
N HIS A 472 -25.48 1.83 -10.34
CA HIS A 472 -25.11 0.42 -10.32
C HIS A 472 -26.36 -0.42 -10.63
N ARG A 473 -26.32 -1.24 -11.68
CA ARG A 473 -27.42 -2.14 -12.06
C ARG A 473 -26.93 -3.54 -12.35
N TYR A 474 -27.59 -4.56 -11.79
CA TYR A 474 -27.37 -5.96 -12.14
C TYR A 474 -28.33 -6.37 -13.26
N VAL A 475 -27.81 -6.89 -14.37
CA VAL A 475 -28.60 -7.32 -15.53
C VAL A 475 -28.44 -8.83 -15.74
N VAL A 476 -29.54 -9.55 -15.93
CA VAL A 476 -29.50 -11.00 -16.19
C VAL A 476 -28.93 -11.26 -17.59
N VAL A 477 -27.91 -12.11 -17.67
CA VAL A 477 -27.28 -12.53 -18.93
C VAL A 477 -27.78 -13.90 -19.35
N LYS A 478 -28.22 -14.02 -20.61
CA LYS A 478 -28.72 -15.28 -21.19
C LYS A 478 -27.73 -15.86 -22.18
N GLY A 479 -27.71 -17.20 -22.30
CA GLY A 479 -26.99 -17.92 -23.36
C GLY A 479 -25.74 -18.68 -22.91
N TYR A 480 -25.37 -18.55 -21.63
CA TYR A 480 -24.48 -19.48 -20.94
C TYR A 480 -25.22 -20.75 -20.53
N ASP A 481 -24.50 -21.84 -20.38
CA ASP A 481 -24.95 -22.91 -19.50
C ASP A 481 -24.67 -22.51 -18.03
N ASN A 482 -25.63 -21.84 -17.39
CA ASN A 482 -25.47 -21.24 -16.06
C ASN A 482 -24.97 -22.23 -14.98
N ALA A 483 -25.32 -23.51 -15.12
CA ALA A 483 -24.96 -24.56 -14.18
C ALA A 483 -23.48 -24.95 -14.25
N SER A 484 -22.89 -24.93 -15.45
CA SER A 484 -21.47 -25.29 -15.65
C SER A 484 -20.54 -24.10 -15.86
N LEU A 485 -21.09 -22.89 -16.04
CA LEU A 485 -20.30 -21.67 -16.21
C LEU A 485 -19.35 -21.46 -15.03
N LYS A 486 -18.08 -21.20 -15.34
CA LYS A 486 -17.06 -20.87 -14.36
C LYS A 486 -16.14 -19.79 -14.92
N ALA A 487 -15.57 -19.00 -14.02
CA ALA A 487 -14.46 -18.14 -14.37
C ALA A 487 -13.22 -18.97 -14.74
N VAL A 488 -12.49 -18.45 -15.70
CA VAL A 488 -11.17 -18.89 -16.11
C VAL A 488 -10.20 -17.71 -15.86
N PHE A 489 -8.91 -17.89 -16.13
CA PHE A 489 -7.93 -16.81 -15.96
C PHE A 489 -8.23 -15.62 -16.89
N ASN A 490 -7.70 -14.43 -16.57
CA ASN A 490 -7.77 -13.19 -17.38
C ASN A 490 -9.17 -12.77 -17.85
N GLY A 491 -10.19 -12.93 -17.00
CA GLY A 491 -11.55 -12.45 -17.28
C GLY A 491 -12.35 -13.32 -18.26
N PHE A 492 -11.80 -14.45 -18.71
CA PHE A 492 -12.52 -15.41 -19.53
C PHE A 492 -13.53 -16.22 -18.70
N LEU A 493 -14.61 -16.65 -19.34
CA LEU A 493 -15.58 -17.58 -18.78
C LEU A 493 -15.64 -18.83 -19.67
N ALA A 494 -15.92 -19.98 -19.06
CA ALA A 494 -16.16 -21.20 -19.83
C ALA A 494 -17.31 -21.99 -19.23
N ASP A 495 -18.18 -22.53 -20.08
CA ASP A 495 -19.19 -23.51 -19.70
C ASP A 495 -18.86 -24.88 -20.33
N LYS A 496 -19.69 -25.89 -20.11
CA LYS A 496 -19.44 -27.24 -20.65
C LYS A 496 -19.34 -27.32 -22.18
N ASN A 497 -19.80 -26.31 -22.91
CA ASN A 497 -19.91 -26.28 -24.37
C ASN A 497 -18.93 -25.30 -25.03
N TYR A 498 -18.75 -24.10 -24.47
CA TYR A 498 -18.03 -22.99 -25.11
C TYR A 498 -17.17 -22.18 -24.13
N TRP A 499 -16.17 -21.49 -24.70
CA TRP A 499 -15.44 -20.40 -24.07
C TRP A 499 -16.04 -19.06 -24.43
N TYR A 500 -15.91 -18.11 -23.51
CA TYR A 500 -16.48 -16.77 -23.60
C TYR A 500 -15.46 -15.74 -23.08
N TYR A 501 -15.55 -14.53 -23.61
CA TYR A 501 -14.92 -13.36 -23.03
C TYR A 501 -16.00 -12.30 -22.83
N ASP A 502 -16.18 -11.88 -21.57
CA ASP A 502 -17.36 -11.10 -21.18
C ASP A 502 -18.65 -11.74 -21.75
N THR A 503 -19.49 -10.99 -22.47
CA THR A 503 -20.73 -11.47 -23.09
C THR A 503 -20.54 -12.03 -24.51
N THR A 504 -19.30 -12.30 -24.93
CA THR A 504 -18.98 -12.79 -26.29
C THR A 504 -18.63 -14.27 -26.29
N ARG A 505 -19.32 -15.07 -27.12
CA ARG A 505 -18.99 -16.49 -27.33
C ARG A 505 -17.83 -16.66 -28.31
N LEU A 506 -16.81 -17.43 -27.93
CA LEU A 506 -15.56 -17.62 -28.69
C LEU A 506 -15.58 -18.92 -29.51
N PHE A 507 -15.11 -20.04 -28.95
CA PHE A 507 -15.02 -21.34 -29.63
C PHE A 507 -15.47 -22.49 -28.73
N GLN A 508 -15.55 -23.70 -29.28
CA GLN A 508 -15.98 -24.88 -28.55
C GLN A 508 -14.99 -25.21 -27.41
N ASN A 509 -15.53 -25.48 -26.21
CA ASN A 509 -14.76 -25.89 -25.05
C ASN A 509 -14.33 -27.37 -25.16
N LYS A 510 -13.33 -27.64 -26.01
CA LYS A 510 -12.75 -28.96 -26.19
C LYS A 510 -11.25 -28.88 -26.45
N ASP A 511 -10.47 -29.52 -25.58
CA ASP A 511 -9.00 -29.59 -25.65
C ASP A 511 -8.36 -28.19 -25.78
N VAL A 512 -8.87 -27.22 -25.00
CA VAL A 512 -8.45 -25.81 -25.08
C VAL A 512 -7.15 -25.59 -24.33
N GLU A 513 -6.17 -25.01 -25.03
CA GLU A 513 -4.87 -24.57 -24.50
C GLU A 513 -4.69 -23.08 -24.83
N LEU A 514 -4.17 -22.30 -23.88
CA LEU A 514 -3.64 -20.97 -24.17
C LEU A 514 -2.13 -21.08 -24.37
N LEU A 515 -1.65 -20.66 -25.54
CA LEU A 515 -0.27 -20.88 -25.96
C LEU A 515 0.61 -19.65 -25.79
N ALA A 516 0.04 -18.45 -25.88
CA ALA A 516 0.73 -17.18 -25.67
C ALA A 516 -0.25 -16.03 -25.42
N ILE A 517 0.24 -14.98 -24.76
CA ILE A 517 -0.40 -13.67 -24.67
C ILE A 517 0.60 -12.62 -25.15
N TYR A 518 0.20 -11.75 -26.07
CA TYR A 518 1.05 -10.67 -26.60
C TYR A 518 0.48 -9.31 -26.20
N GLU A 519 1.37 -8.34 -26.01
CA GLU A 519 1.00 -6.98 -25.67
C GLU A 519 0.27 -6.26 -26.82
N GLY A 520 -0.67 -5.39 -26.44
CA GLY A 520 -1.29 -4.43 -27.33
C GLY A 520 -0.29 -3.39 -27.88
N TYR A 521 -0.70 -2.56 -28.85
CA TYR A 521 0.24 -1.64 -29.53
C TYR A 521 0.80 -0.61 -28.53
N GLU A 522 2.12 -0.41 -28.56
CA GLU A 522 2.81 0.65 -27.83
C GLU A 522 3.90 1.29 -28.71
N LYS A 523 3.65 2.53 -29.17
CA LYS A 523 4.65 3.58 -29.40
C LYS A 523 4.01 4.94 -29.66
N GLY A 524 4.15 5.86 -28.69
CA GLY A 524 4.15 7.32 -28.90
C GLY A 524 2.83 8.09 -28.67
N TRP A 525 2.21 8.04 -27.49
CA TRP A 525 1.15 8.96 -27.03
C TRP A 525 1.34 9.16 -25.50
N GLY A 526 1.19 10.32 -24.85
CA GLY A 526 0.41 11.52 -25.17
C GLY A 526 -0.77 11.66 -24.20
N MET A 527 -0.52 11.93 -22.91
CA MET A 527 -1.45 12.34 -21.83
C MET A 527 -2.81 11.64 -21.61
N ASP A 528 -3.15 10.53 -22.27
CA ASP A 528 -4.38 9.75 -21.98
C ASP A 528 -4.08 8.23 -21.91
N PRO A 529 -4.31 7.54 -20.77
CA PRO A 529 -3.93 6.14 -20.57
C PRO A 529 -5.09 5.19 -20.87
N ALA A 530 -5.38 4.92 -22.15
CA ALA A 530 -6.25 3.80 -22.50
C ALA A 530 -5.39 2.56 -22.83
N PRO A 531 -5.46 1.46 -22.07
CA PRO A 531 -4.65 0.26 -22.36
C PRO A 531 -5.02 -0.34 -23.72
N SER A 532 -4.03 -0.57 -24.58
CA SER A 532 -4.21 -1.35 -25.81
C SER A 532 -4.56 -2.81 -25.48
N PRO A 533 -5.54 -3.46 -26.15
CA PRO A 533 -5.88 -4.85 -25.90
C PRO A 533 -4.71 -5.80 -26.09
N ASN A 534 -4.58 -6.77 -25.18
CA ASN A 534 -3.72 -7.94 -25.39
C ASN A 534 -4.29 -8.88 -26.46
N PHE A 535 -3.38 -9.60 -27.13
CA PHE A 535 -3.71 -10.65 -28.09
C PHE A 535 -3.50 -12.01 -27.45
N TYR A 536 -4.44 -12.93 -27.64
CA TYR A 536 -4.43 -14.26 -27.05
C TYR A 536 -4.35 -15.32 -28.16
N LEU A 537 -3.36 -16.20 -28.07
CA LEU A 537 -3.19 -17.31 -28.99
C LEU A 537 -3.67 -18.62 -28.37
N PHE A 538 -4.82 -19.09 -28.82
CA PHE A 538 -5.44 -20.34 -28.37
C PHE A 538 -5.21 -21.49 -29.34
N LYS A 539 -5.32 -22.70 -28.83
CA LYS A 539 -5.48 -23.93 -29.59
C LYS A 539 -6.62 -24.74 -28.99
N ASN A 540 -7.47 -25.31 -29.83
CA ASN A 540 -8.50 -26.24 -29.42
C ASN A 540 -8.62 -27.39 -30.44
N ALA A 541 -9.61 -28.27 -30.27
CA ALA A 541 -9.86 -29.37 -31.19
C ALA A 541 -10.16 -28.95 -32.66
N GLN A 542 -10.48 -27.68 -32.91
CA GLN A 542 -10.80 -27.15 -34.24
C GLN A 542 -9.59 -26.48 -34.93
N GLY A 543 -8.53 -26.14 -34.19
CA GLY A 543 -7.34 -25.50 -34.73
C GLY A 543 -6.77 -24.42 -33.82
N TYR A 544 -6.04 -23.48 -34.41
CA TYR A 544 -5.43 -22.34 -33.72
C TYR A 544 -6.29 -21.10 -33.91
N TRP A 545 -6.34 -20.24 -32.89
CA TRP A 545 -7.14 -19.02 -32.90
C TRP A 545 -6.33 -17.85 -32.33
N LEU A 546 -6.34 -16.72 -33.02
CA LEU A 546 -5.83 -15.45 -32.49
C LEU A 546 -7.00 -14.55 -32.13
N ALA A 547 -6.99 -14.02 -30.90
CA ALA A 547 -8.07 -13.18 -30.40
C ALA A 547 -7.53 -11.85 -29.84
N GLU A 548 -8.16 -10.74 -30.21
CA GLU A 548 -7.96 -9.40 -29.64
C GLU A 548 -9.23 -9.02 -28.89
N LEU A 549 -9.16 -8.98 -27.56
CA LEU A 549 -10.33 -8.96 -26.69
C LEU A 549 -10.40 -7.68 -25.87
N SER A 550 -10.53 -6.54 -26.56
CA SER A 550 -11.11 -5.30 -26.02
C SER A 550 -11.84 -4.53 -27.14
N GLY A 551 -12.80 -3.66 -26.79
CA GLY A 551 -13.62 -2.96 -27.79
C GLY A 551 -14.62 -3.89 -28.50
N GLU A 552 -14.55 -3.96 -29.84
CA GLU A 552 -15.47 -4.78 -30.67
C GLU A 552 -15.22 -6.31 -30.56
N GLY A 553 -14.09 -6.75 -29.99
CA GLY A 553 -13.74 -8.16 -29.82
C GLY A 553 -13.57 -8.91 -31.15
N ALA A 554 -12.34 -9.17 -31.57
CA ALA A 554 -12.05 -9.84 -32.84
C ALA A 554 -11.33 -11.17 -32.64
N MET A 555 -11.65 -12.17 -33.46
CA MET A 555 -10.99 -13.47 -33.47
C MET A 555 -10.85 -14.00 -34.90
N CYS A 556 -9.71 -14.63 -35.22
CA CYS A 556 -9.53 -15.32 -36.49
C CYS A 556 -8.89 -16.73 -36.31
N PRO A 557 -9.27 -17.71 -37.15
CA PRO A 557 -8.58 -18.98 -37.21
C PRO A 557 -7.20 -18.82 -37.86
N LEU A 558 -6.22 -19.60 -37.40
CA LEU A 558 -4.86 -19.61 -37.94
C LEU A 558 -4.51 -20.96 -38.56
N THR A 559 -3.69 -20.92 -39.61
CA THR A 559 -3.00 -22.11 -40.12
C THR A 559 -1.86 -22.53 -39.18
N ASN A 560 -1.42 -23.79 -39.29
CA ASN A 560 -0.28 -24.30 -38.51
C ASN A 560 1.01 -23.48 -38.75
N GLU A 561 1.22 -22.99 -39.98
CA GLU A 561 2.39 -22.17 -40.32
C GLU A 561 2.33 -20.80 -39.63
N GLN A 562 1.17 -20.16 -39.64
CA GLN A 562 0.96 -18.88 -38.93
C GLN A 562 1.15 -19.05 -37.42
N ALA A 563 0.58 -20.09 -36.83
CA ALA A 563 0.73 -20.38 -35.41
C ALA A 563 2.19 -20.66 -35.02
N SER A 564 2.94 -21.41 -35.83
CA SER A 564 4.36 -21.71 -35.56
C SER A 564 5.20 -20.43 -35.56
N LYS A 565 4.97 -19.54 -36.54
CA LYS A 565 5.63 -18.23 -36.61
C LYS A 565 5.38 -17.38 -35.37
N LEU A 566 4.15 -17.37 -34.84
CA LEU A 566 3.83 -16.62 -33.61
C LEU A 566 4.56 -17.19 -32.39
N LEU A 567 4.70 -18.51 -32.32
CA LEU A 567 5.32 -19.20 -31.19
C LEU A 567 6.86 -19.19 -31.24
N ASN A 568 7.46 -18.53 -32.25
CA ASN A 568 8.89 -18.55 -32.53
C ASN A 568 9.45 -20.00 -32.62
N GLN A 569 8.67 -20.89 -33.25
CA GLN A 569 9.00 -22.29 -33.55
C GLN A 569 9.26 -22.45 -35.05
#